data_AF-A0A0A9E411-F1
#
_entry.id   AF-A0A0A9E411-F1
#
_cell.length_a   1.000
_cell.length_b   1.000
_cell.length_c   1.000
_cell.angle_alpha   90.00
_cell.angle_beta   90.00
_cell.angle_gamma   90.00
#
_symmetry.space_group_name_H-M   'P 1'
#
loop_
_entity.id
_entity.type
_entity.pdbx_description
1 polymer ?
#
loop_
_entity_poly.entity_id
_entity_poly.type
_entity_poly.pdbx_seq_one_letter_code
_entity_poly.pdbx_strand_id
1 'polypeptide(L)' 'MTSGINVSKTDLHEQVLAIFREPANVESEHGVHIDEIVKRFKLPEKNIRDAIDYNVDIGHIYSTIHDFHYKSAFTD' A
#
# COMPACT_ATOMS: atom_id res chain seq x y z
N MET A 1 0.80 -24.47 -8.75
CA MET A 1 -0.29 -24.41 -7.77
C MET A 1 -0.63 -22.95 -7.56
N THR A 2 -1.70 -22.45 -8.19
CA THR A 2 -2.16 -21.08 -8.00
C THR A 2 -3.18 -21.10 -6.87
N SER A 3 -2.72 -20.88 -5.63
CA SER A 3 -3.63 -20.56 -4.52
C SER A 3 -4.34 -19.27 -4.90
N GLY A 4 -5.62 -19.39 -5.28
CA GLY A 4 -6.50 -18.23 -5.39
C GLY A 4 -6.66 -17.67 -3.98
N ILE A 5 -5.91 -16.62 -3.69
CA ILE A 5 -5.98 -15.96 -2.39
C ILE A 5 -7.32 -15.22 -2.36
N ASN A 6 -8.27 -15.79 -1.64
CA ASN A 6 -9.46 -15.12 -1.14
C ASN A 6 -9.02 -14.10 -0.06
N VAL A 7 -8.33 -13.04 -0.50
CA VAL A 7 -7.89 -11.93 0.35
C VAL A 7 -9.15 -11.29 0.95
N SER A 8 -9.33 -11.38 2.27
CA SER A 8 -10.35 -10.58 2.93
C SER A 8 -9.94 -9.11 2.89
N LYS A 9 -10.88 -8.17 3.06
CA LYS A 9 -10.54 -6.73 3.04
C LYS A 9 -9.45 -6.38 4.07
N THR A 10 -9.55 -6.94 5.27
CA THR A 10 -8.53 -6.78 6.33
C THR A 10 -7.17 -7.30 5.86
N ASP A 11 -7.13 -8.49 5.26
CA ASP A 11 -5.89 -9.04 4.71
C ASP A 11 -5.30 -8.12 3.62
N LEU A 12 -6.13 -7.47 2.79
CA LEU A 12 -5.63 -6.55 1.76
C LEU A 12 -5.00 -5.30 2.37
N HIS A 13 -5.64 -4.73 3.41
CA HIS A 13 -5.14 -3.53 4.08
C HIS A 13 -3.75 -3.77 4.67
N GLU A 14 -3.56 -4.93 5.33
CA GLU A 14 -2.28 -5.32 5.91
C GLU A 14 -1.22 -5.62 4.84
N GLN A 15 -1.59 -6.31 3.76
CA GLN A 15 -0.66 -6.59 2.66
C GLN A 15 -0.22 -5.32 1.92
N VAL A 16 -1.12 -4.37 1.71
CA VAL A 16 -0.78 -3.05 1.12
C VAL A 16 0.14 -2.27 2.05
N LEU A 17 -0.16 -2.24 3.36
CA LEU A 17 0.70 -1.61 4.35
C LEU A 17 2.12 -2.21 4.37
N ALA A 18 2.23 -3.54 4.25
CA ALA A 18 3.51 -4.24 4.25
C ALA A 18 4.45 -3.74 3.14
N ILE A 19 3.92 -3.37 1.96
CA ILE A 19 4.72 -2.79 0.86
C ILE A 19 5.36 -1.47 1.30
N PHE A 20 4.58 -0.56 1.89
CA PHE A 20 5.11 0.74 2.33
C PHE A 20 6.17 0.64 3.43
N ARG A 21 6.23 -0.50 4.13
CA ARG A 21 7.23 -0.80 5.16
C ARG A 21 8.45 -1.56 4.65
N GLU A 22 8.48 -1.95 3.38
CA GLU A 22 9.68 -2.56 2.81
C GLU A 22 10.86 -1.57 2.89
N PRO A 23 12.08 -2.01 3.23
CA PRO A 23 13.22 -1.11 3.43
C PRO A 23 13.45 -0.14 2.26
N ALA A 24 13.39 -0.63 1.02
CA ALA A 24 13.56 0.20 -0.17
C ALA A 24 12.51 1.33 -0.30
N ASN A 25 11.29 1.08 0.17
CA ASN A 25 10.18 2.03 0.10
C ASN A 25 10.22 3.04 1.25
N VAL A 26 10.72 2.61 2.42
CA VAL A 26 11.02 3.48 3.55
C VAL A 26 12.16 4.46 3.21
N GLU A 27 13.22 3.94 2.60
CA GLU A 27 14.40 4.70 2.17
C GLU A 27 14.11 5.62 0.98
N SER A 28 13.09 5.32 0.17
CA SER A 28 12.63 6.19 -0.93
C SER A 28 12.22 7.56 -0.41
N GLU A 29 12.83 8.63 -0.93
CA GLU A 29 12.52 10.02 -0.54
C GLU A 29 11.04 10.35 -0.75
N HIS A 30 10.47 9.89 -1.85
CA HIS A 30 9.09 10.19 -2.24
C HIS A 30 8.09 9.09 -1.87
N GLY A 31 8.56 7.93 -1.40
CA GLY A 31 7.70 6.78 -1.11
C GLY A 31 7.37 5.97 -2.35
N VAL A 32 6.17 5.39 -2.36
CA VAL A 32 5.72 4.44 -3.39
C VAL A 32 4.54 5.00 -4.16
N HIS A 33 4.59 4.91 -5.49
CA HIS A 33 3.46 5.28 -6.34
C HIS A 33 2.40 4.17 -6.36
N ILE A 34 1.11 4.53 -6.38
CA ILE A 34 0.01 3.55 -6.40
C ILE A 34 0.11 2.53 -7.56
N ASP A 35 0.57 2.94 -8.74
CA ASP A 35 0.71 2.05 -9.90
C ASP A 35 1.64 0.87 -9.64
N GLU A 36 2.66 1.05 -8.79
CA GLU A 36 3.59 -0.03 -8.43
C GLU A 36 2.89 -1.11 -7.61
N ILE A 37 1.99 -0.69 -6.72
CA ILE A 37 1.19 -1.56 -5.87
C ILE A 37 0.15 -2.31 -6.72
N VAL A 38 -0.53 -1.60 -7.63
CA VAL A 38 -1.49 -2.20 -8.57
C VAL A 38 -0.82 -3.28 -9.42
N LYS A 39 0.39 -3.01 -9.95
CA LYS A 39 1.17 -3.98 -10.73
C LYS A 39 1.54 -5.22 -9.92
N ARG A 40 1.85 -5.07 -8.63
CA ARG A 40 2.25 -6.18 -7.75
C ARG A 40 1.09 -7.11 -7.40
N PHE A 41 -0.06 -6.54 -7.02
CA PHE A 41 -1.23 -7.34 -6.61
C PHE A 41 -2.06 -7.86 -7.77
N LYS A 42 -1.99 -7.24 -8.96
CA LYS A 42 -2.84 -7.57 -10.12
C LYS A 42 -4.34 -7.53 -9.78
N LEU A 43 -4.72 -6.63 -8.88
CA LEU A 43 -6.09 -6.34 -8.49
C LEU A 43 -6.56 -5.02 -9.15
N PRO A 44 -7.88 -4.78 -9.26
CA PRO A 44 -8.39 -3.50 -9.70
C PRO A 44 -7.85 -2.35 -8.84
N GLU A 45 -7.46 -1.25 -9.48
CA GLU A 45 -6.92 -0.06 -8.80
C GLU A 45 -7.82 0.42 -7.66
N LYS A 46 -9.14 0.35 -7.83
CA LYS A 46 -10.11 0.70 -6.79
C LYS A 46 -9.87 -0.07 -5.48
N ASN A 47 -9.58 -1.37 -5.54
CA ASN A 47 -9.36 -2.17 -4.33
C ASN A 47 -8.07 -1.73 -3.60
N ILE A 48 -7.06 -1.31 -4.37
CA ILE A 48 -5.80 -0.79 -3.83
C ILE A 48 -6.02 0.60 -3.22
N ARG A 49 -6.79 1.48 -3.89
CA ARG A 49 -7.17 2.78 -3.35
C ARG A 49 -7.95 2.64 -2.05
N ASP A 50 -8.98 1.79 -2.01
CA ASP A 50 -9.76 1.54 -0.79
C ASP A 50 -8.86 1.10 0.39
N ALA A 51 -7.82 0.29 0.12
CA ALA A 51 -6.85 -0.15 1.14
C ALA A 51 -5.83 0.94 1.54
N ILE A 52 -5.43 1.80 0.60
CA ILE A 52 -4.59 2.97 0.87
C ILE A 52 -5.37 3.97 1.73
N ASP A 53 -6.60 4.31 1.33
CA ASP A 53 -7.48 5.23 2.04
C ASP A 53 -7.70 4.76 3.49
N TYR A 54 -7.97 3.47 3.70
CA TYR A 54 -8.05 2.90 5.05
C TYR A 54 -6.77 3.11 5.87
N ASN A 55 -5.59 2.88 5.27
CA ASN A 55 -4.31 3.05 5.97
C ASN A 55 -3.95 4.52 6.20
N VAL A 56 -4.43 5.44 5.35
CA VAL A 56 -4.34 6.89 5.58
C VAL A 56 -5.23 7.30 6.75
N ASP A 57 -6.49 6.86 6.75
CA ASP A 57 -7.49 7.21 7.76
C ASP A 57 -7.07 6.82 9.19
N ILE A 58 -6.42 5.66 9.34
CA ILE A 58 -5.90 5.18 10.64
C ILE A 58 -4.49 5.69 10.95
N GLY A 59 -3.87 6.45 10.05
CA GLY A 59 -2.57 7.09 10.26
C GLY A 59 -1.35 6.16 10.09
N HIS A 60 -1.48 5.04 9.39
CA HIS A 60 -0.35 4.17 9.08
C HIS A 60 0.52 4.68 7.94
N ILE A 61 -0.07 5.37 6.97
CA ILE A 61 0.63 5.97 5.82
C ILE A 61 0.17 7.41 5.59
N TYR A 62 0.98 8.19 4.87
CA TYR A 62 0.66 9.58 4.50
C TYR A 62 1.12 9.88 3.07
N SER A 63 0.40 10.78 2.37
CA SER A 63 0.78 11.27 1.06
C SER A 63 2.01 12.17 1.14
N THR A 64 2.92 12.08 0.18
CA THR A 64 4.17 12.88 0.18
C THR A 64 4.10 14.06 -0.80
N ILE A 65 4.55 13.86 -2.03
CA ILE A 65 4.70 14.92 -3.04
C ILE A 65 3.39 15.21 -3.78
N HIS A 66 2.46 14.25 -3.82
CA HIS A 66 1.11 14.39 -4.36
C HIS A 66 0.23 13.18 -3.98
N ASP A 67 -1.04 13.21 -4.39
CA ASP A 67 -2.11 12.26 -4.01
C ASP A 67 -1.93 10.80 -4.49
N PHE A 68 -0.78 10.48 -5.10
CA PHE A 68 -0.49 9.13 -5.59
C PHE A 68 0.82 8.54 -5.06
N HIS A 69 1.59 9.30 -4.26
CA HIS A 69 2.79 8.82 -3.59
C HIS A 69 2.58 8.79 -2.08
N TYR A 70 2.87 7.65 -1.45
CA TYR A 70 2.64 7.44 -0.03
C TYR A 70 3.87 6.84 0.66
N LYS A 71 4.04 7.17 1.95
CA LYS A 71 5.06 6.59 2.83
C LYS A 71 4.45 6.06 4.11
N SER A 72 5.10 5.05 4.71
CA SER A 72 4.77 4.60 6.06
C SER A 72 5.07 5.71 7.07
N ALA A 73 4.11 5.99 7.95
CA ALA A 73 4.27 6.93 9.06
C ALA A 73 5.19 6.37 10.17
N PHE A 74 5.28 5.05 10.25
CA PHE A 74 6.10 4.34 11.23
C PHE A 74 7.01 3.33 10.54
N THR A 75 8.27 3.37 10.88
CA THR A 75 9.24 2.30 10.63
C THR A 75 9.42 1.63 11.98
N ASP A 76 8.82 0.46 12.17
CA ASP A 76 9.12 -0.35 13.36
C ASP A 76 10.59 -0.82 13.30
#